data_AF-A0A1B8ZVZ7-F1
#
_entry.id   AF-A0A1B8ZVZ7-F1
#
_cell.length_a   1.000
_cell.length_b   1.000
_cell.length_c   1.000
_cell.angle_alpha   90.00
_cell.angle_beta   90.00
_cell.angle_gamma   90.00
#
_symmetry.space_group_name_H-M   'P 1'
#
loop_
_entity.id
_entity.type
_entity.pdbx_description
1 polymer ?
#
loop_
_entity_poly.entity_id
_entity_poly.type
_entity_poly.pdbx_seq_one_letter_code
_entity_poly.pdbx_strand_id
1 'polypeptide(L)'
;MNSKIRAVLFMCLGLLFGMSVMYVYKNFIEDKKNQSNPKSEAVHYGSSSTDGQHSAGTPATQVSIDELTEERKVISYVKKNHQLPDYYITKNEARKQGWNPSKGNLCEVLPGKAIGGDKFGNREGRLPDGEKYFEADVNYHCGGRNADRIIFTGNGDVYLTKNHYKSFEKQ
;
A
#
# COMPACT_ATOMS: atom_id res chain seq x y z
N MET A 1 -10.68 -52.82 3.89
CA MET A 1 -9.99 -51.79 4.71
C MET A 1 -9.95 -52.27 6.15
N ASN A 2 -8.77 -52.30 6.80
CA ASN A 2 -8.62 -52.81 8.16
C ASN A 2 -9.39 -51.91 9.15
N SER A 3 -10.17 -52.50 10.06
CA SER A 3 -11.01 -51.77 11.02
C SER A 3 -10.20 -50.78 11.87
N LYS A 4 -8.93 -51.11 12.15
CA LYS A 4 -7.99 -50.23 12.85
C LYS A 4 -7.59 -49.00 12.02
N ILE A 5 -7.40 -49.15 10.72
CA ILE A 5 -7.06 -48.05 9.80
C ILE A 5 -8.24 -47.09 9.65
N ARG A 6 -9.46 -47.64 9.60
CA ARG A 6 -10.69 -46.82 9.51
C ARG A 6 -10.90 -45.97 10.78
N ALA A 7 -10.61 -46.52 11.97
CA ALA A 7 -10.67 -45.76 13.23
C ALA A 7 -9.64 -44.62 13.27
N VAL A 8 -8.41 -44.87 12.84
CA VAL A 8 -7.35 -43.84 12.77
C VAL A 8 -7.70 -42.75 11.75
N LEU A 9 -8.24 -43.10 10.59
CA LEU A 9 -8.68 -42.13 9.58
C LEU A 9 -9.80 -41.22 10.10
N PHE A 10 -10.79 -41.76 10.81
CA PHE A 10 -11.86 -40.94 11.38
C PHE A 10 -11.37 -40.04 12.53
N MET A 11 -10.42 -40.50 13.35
CA MET A 11 -9.76 -39.67 14.36
C MET A 11 -9.02 -38.48 13.72
N CYS A 12 -8.23 -38.73 12.67
CA CYS A 12 -7.48 -37.68 11.98
C CYS A 12 -8.39 -36.68 11.25
N LEU A 13 -9.46 -37.16 10.60
CA LEU A 13 -10.45 -36.30 9.95
C LEU A 13 -11.19 -35.40 10.93
N GLY A 14 -11.57 -35.91 12.11
CA GLY A 14 -12.20 -35.10 13.16
C GLY A 14 -11.29 -33.99 13.68
N LEU A 15 -10.00 -34.29 13.89
CA LEU A 15 -9.00 -33.31 14.33
C LEU A 15 -8.78 -32.19 13.31
N LEU A 16 -8.65 -32.56 12.03
CA LEU A 16 -8.48 -31.58 10.94
C LEU A 16 -9.73 -30.72 10.73
N PHE A 17 -10.93 -31.30 10.84
CA PHE A 17 -12.18 -30.56 10.75
C PHE A 17 -12.33 -29.58 11.92
N GLY A 18 -12.02 -30.00 13.15
CA GLY A 18 -12.04 -29.12 14.33
C GLY A 18 -11.08 -27.93 14.22
N MET A 19 -9.85 -28.15 13.73
CA MET A 19 -8.90 -27.08 13.47
C MET A 19 -9.37 -26.10 12.38
N SER A 20 -9.98 -26.62 11.31
CA SER A 20 -10.54 -25.80 10.24
C SER A 20 -11.70 -24.91 10.73
N VAL A 21 -12.61 -25.46 11.54
CA VAL A 21 -13.73 -24.71 12.12
C VAL A 21 -13.24 -23.62 13.07
N MET A 22 -12.26 -23.91 13.94
CA MET A 22 -11.62 -22.91 14.81
C MET A 22 -10.92 -21.81 14.02
N TYR A 23 -10.21 -22.16 12.94
CA TYR A 23 -9.53 -21.18 12.08
C TYR A 23 -10.53 -20.24 11.40
N VAL A 24 -11.62 -20.76 10.84
CA VAL A 24 -12.67 -19.93 10.22
C VAL A 24 -13.38 -19.05 11.26
N TYR A 25 -13.65 -19.56 12.47
CA TYR A 25 -14.26 -18.78 13.54
C TYR A 25 -13.39 -17.59 13.95
N LYS A 26 -12.08 -17.83 14.18
CA LYS A 26 -11.12 -16.77 14.54
C LYS A 26 -10.96 -15.74 13.43
N ASN A 27 -10.85 -16.19 12.18
CA ASN A 27 -10.53 -15.31 11.05
C ASN A 27 -11.76 -14.60 10.44
N PHE A 28 -12.98 -14.91 10.89
CA PHE A 28 -14.21 -14.36 10.30
C PHE A 28 -15.28 -13.91 11.29
N ILE A 29 -15.34 -14.48 12.50
CA ILE A 29 -16.39 -14.16 13.50
C ILE A 29 -15.85 -13.32 14.66
N GLU A 30 -14.61 -13.54 15.12
CA GLU A 30 -14.06 -12.82 16.27
C GLU A 30 -13.83 -11.32 15.99
N ASP A 31 -13.52 -10.94 14.75
CA ASP A 31 -13.36 -9.54 14.33
C ASP A 31 -14.67 -8.74 14.30
N LYS A 32 -15.85 -9.39 14.33
CA LYS A 32 -17.16 -8.73 14.23
C LYS A 32 -17.82 -8.36 15.57
N LYS A 33 -17.19 -8.64 16.72
CA LYS A 33 -17.83 -8.41 18.04
C LYS A 33 -17.49 -7.09 18.74
N ASN A 34 -16.73 -6.19 18.10
CA ASN A 34 -16.38 -4.88 18.67
C ASN A 34 -16.99 -3.69 17.92
N GLN A 35 -18.27 -3.77 17.57
CA GLN A 35 -19.10 -2.58 17.34
C GLN A 35 -20.55 -2.85 17.77
N SER A 36 -20.86 -2.54 19.03
CA SER A 36 -22.23 -2.25 19.47
C SER A 36 -22.18 -1.01 20.36
N ASN A 37 -22.62 0.10 19.79
CA ASN A 37 -22.88 1.39 20.42
C ASN A 37 -24.12 1.29 21.34
N PRO A 38 -24.20 2.07 22.43
CA PRO A 38 -25.47 2.68 22.81
C PRO A 38 -25.34 4.21 22.90
N LYS A 39 -26.37 4.87 22.36
CA LYS A 39 -26.55 6.30 22.18
C LYS A 39 -27.10 6.96 23.45
N SER A 40 -26.62 8.20 23.69
CA SER A 40 -27.23 9.34 24.42
C SER A 40 -27.19 9.35 25.95
N GLU A 41 -26.43 10.29 26.51
CA GLU A 41 -26.97 11.38 27.33
C GLU A 41 -25.98 12.57 27.37
N ALA A 42 -26.52 13.79 27.42
CA ALA A 42 -25.81 15.05 27.28
C ALA A 42 -25.45 15.65 28.64
N VAL A 43 -24.24 16.19 28.81
CA VAL A 43 -24.04 17.40 29.63
C VAL A 43 -22.78 18.17 29.24
N HIS A 44 -22.95 19.48 29.17
CA HIS A 44 -21.98 20.53 28.89
C HIS A 44 -21.32 21.02 30.20
N TYR A 45 -19.99 21.12 30.27
CA TYR A 45 -19.31 22.08 31.16
C TYR A 45 -17.84 22.30 30.80
N GLY A 46 -17.39 23.56 30.89
CA GLY A 46 -16.03 23.87 31.32
C GLY A 46 -15.05 24.31 30.23
N SER A 47 -15.11 25.58 29.89
CA SER A 47 -13.96 26.32 29.35
C SER A 47 -12.85 26.40 30.40
N SER A 48 -11.62 26.05 30.05
CA SER A 48 -10.39 26.59 30.65
C SER A 48 -9.22 26.32 29.72
N SER A 49 -8.67 27.42 29.22
CA SER A 49 -7.44 27.58 28.45
C SER A 49 -6.20 27.07 29.17
N THR A 50 -5.30 26.41 28.44
CA THR A 50 -3.85 26.58 28.61
C THR A 50 -3.16 26.47 27.27
N ASP A 51 -2.40 27.53 26.97
CA ASP A 51 -1.59 27.75 25.79
C ASP A 51 -0.58 26.64 25.50
N GLY A 52 -0.47 26.31 24.22
CA GLY A 52 0.56 25.48 23.62
C GLY A 52 0.81 25.96 22.20
N GLN A 53 1.39 27.15 22.11
CA GLN A 53 1.66 27.92 20.90
C GLN A 53 2.75 27.21 20.07
N HIS A 54 2.33 26.51 19.01
CA HIS A 54 3.22 26.14 17.90
C HIS A 54 2.65 26.70 16.59
N SER A 55 3.43 27.60 16.02
CA SER A 55 3.21 28.44 14.85
C SER A 55 2.27 27.87 13.79
N ALA A 56 1.18 28.60 13.57
CA ALA A 56 0.36 28.51 12.37
C ALA A 56 1.18 28.96 11.14
N GLY A 57 1.75 27.99 10.43
CA GLY A 57 1.98 28.11 9.00
C GLY A 57 0.65 27.89 8.29
N THR A 58 0.30 28.80 7.38
CA THR A 58 -0.80 28.78 6.42
C THR A 58 -1.33 27.36 6.11
N PRO A 59 -2.65 27.11 6.10
CA PRO A 59 -3.20 25.84 5.62
C PRO A 59 -3.00 25.80 4.11
N ALA A 60 -1.81 25.39 3.66
CA ALA A 60 -1.60 24.92 2.32
C ALA A 60 -2.56 23.75 2.14
N THR A 61 -3.49 23.88 1.19
CA THR A 61 -4.36 22.80 0.74
C THR A 61 -3.53 21.52 0.62
N GLN A 62 -3.73 20.57 1.53
CA GLN A 62 -3.01 19.31 1.53
C GLN A 62 -3.50 18.53 0.31
N VAL A 63 -2.76 18.61 -0.81
CA VAL A 63 -3.04 17.85 -2.02
C VAL A 63 -2.95 16.37 -1.67
N SER A 64 -4.01 15.63 -2.00
CA SER A 64 -4.12 14.22 -1.66
C SER A 64 -3.18 13.36 -2.50
N ILE A 65 -2.79 12.19 -1.99
CA ILE A 65 -1.77 11.34 -2.63
C ILE A 65 -2.21 10.78 -3.99
N ASP A 66 -3.52 10.60 -4.19
CA ASP A 66 -4.10 10.24 -5.48
C ASP A 66 -3.86 11.33 -6.53
N GLU A 67 -4.09 12.60 -6.17
CA GLU A 67 -3.83 13.71 -7.06
C GLU A 67 -2.33 13.94 -7.28
N LEU A 68 -1.50 13.72 -6.26
CA LEU A 68 -0.03 13.79 -6.40
C LEU A 68 0.49 12.70 -7.33
N THR A 69 -0.05 11.49 -7.24
CA THR A 69 0.46 10.34 -8.01
C THR A 69 -0.23 10.13 -9.35
N GLU A 70 -1.08 11.06 -9.79
CA GLU A 70 -1.68 11.01 -11.13
C GLU A 70 -0.59 10.86 -12.21
N GLU A 71 -0.79 9.89 -13.10
CA GLU A 71 0.25 9.45 -14.03
C GLU A 71 0.82 10.58 -14.89
N ARG A 72 -0.01 11.46 -15.47
CA ARG A 72 0.47 12.54 -16.34
C ARG A 72 1.30 13.55 -15.56
N LYS A 73 0.89 13.89 -14.33
CA LYS A 73 1.63 14.76 -13.42
C LYS A 73 3.02 14.19 -13.12
N VAL A 74 3.09 12.93 -12.73
CA VAL A 74 4.36 12.27 -12.38
C VAL A 74 5.25 12.10 -13.62
N ILE A 75 4.71 11.65 -14.75
CA ILE A 75 5.44 11.51 -16.02
C ILE A 75 6.05 12.85 -16.44
N SER A 76 5.26 13.92 -16.42
CA SER A 76 5.73 15.26 -16.80
C SER A 76 6.83 15.75 -15.88
N TYR A 77 6.72 15.49 -14.58
CA TYR A 77 7.76 15.84 -13.61
C TYR A 77 9.06 15.08 -13.87
N VAL A 78 8.99 13.76 -14.05
CA VAL A 78 10.18 12.92 -14.27
C VAL A 78 10.88 13.29 -15.57
N LYS A 79 10.13 13.54 -16.65
CA LYS A 79 10.70 14.01 -17.92
C LYS A 79 11.44 15.34 -17.79
N LYS A 80 10.92 16.26 -16.98
CA LYS A 80 11.51 17.59 -16.81
C LYS A 80 12.71 17.60 -15.86
N ASN A 81 12.63 16.84 -14.76
CA ASN A 81 13.59 16.94 -13.66
C ASN A 81 14.54 15.74 -13.58
N HIS A 82 14.29 14.68 -14.35
CA HIS A 82 15.06 13.42 -14.37
C HIS A 82 15.13 12.72 -13.00
N GLN A 83 14.17 13.03 -12.12
CA GLN A 83 14.03 12.47 -10.79
C GLN A 83 12.56 12.40 -10.39
N LEU A 84 12.26 11.59 -9.38
CA LEU A 84 10.93 11.54 -8.78
C LEU A 84 10.68 12.77 -7.89
N PRO A 85 9.41 13.17 -7.73
CA PRO A 85 8.99 14.08 -6.67
C PRO A 85 9.30 13.56 -5.27
N ASP A 86 9.49 14.45 -4.30
CA ASP A 86 9.93 14.13 -2.92
C ASP A 86 8.90 13.33 -2.09
N TYR A 87 7.66 13.18 -2.58
CA TYR A 87 6.66 12.31 -1.95
C TYR A 87 6.85 10.83 -2.29
N TYR A 88 7.80 10.48 -3.17
CA TYR A 88 8.20 9.09 -3.38
C TYR A 88 9.22 8.63 -2.35
N ILE A 89 9.09 7.36 -1.95
CA ILE A 89 9.99 6.68 -1.02
C ILE A 89 10.25 5.27 -1.52
N THR A 90 11.48 4.78 -1.36
CA THR A 90 11.81 3.42 -1.81
C THR A 90 11.11 2.38 -0.94
N LYS A 91 10.90 1.17 -1.48
CA LYS A 91 10.30 0.06 -0.73
C LYS A 91 11.07 -0.23 0.57
N ASN A 92 12.39 -0.11 0.55
CA ASN A 92 13.23 -0.41 1.71
C ASN A 92 13.08 0.65 2.81
N GLU A 93 13.06 1.93 2.45
CA GLU A 93 12.87 3.01 3.42
C GLU A 93 11.45 2.98 4.01
N ALA A 94 10.43 2.69 3.19
CA ALA A 94 9.07 2.54 3.67
C ALA A 94 8.93 1.38 4.67
N ARG A 95 9.54 0.22 4.38
CA ARG A 95 9.53 -0.94 5.30
C ARG A 95 10.21 -0.63 6.63
N LYS A 96 11.33 0.10 6.62
CA LYS A 96 12.01 0.54 7.84
C LYS A 96 11.12 1.42 8.73
N GLN A 97 10.15 2.13 8.13
CA GLN A 97 9.20 2.98 8.82
C GLN A 97 7.85 2.28 9.11
N GLY A 98 7.79 0.96 9.02
CA GLY A 98 6.62 0.18 9.43
C GLY A 98 5.62 -0.14 8.31
N TRP A 99 5.94 0.16 7.05
CA TRP A 99 5.11 -0.26 5.92
C TRP A 99 5.14 -1.79 5.77
N ASN A 100 3.95 -2.38 5.80
CA ASN A 100 3.69 -3.77 5.50
C ASN A 100 2.77 -3.86 4.26
N PRO A 101 3.30 -4.30 3.10
CA PRO A 101 2.53 -4.40 1.87
C PRO A 101 1.26 -5.25 1.99
N SER A 102 1.30 -6.34 2.78
CA SER A 102 0.17 -7.24 2.98
C SER A 102 -0.96 -6.62 3.80
N LYS A 103 -0.66 -5.56 4.57
CA LYS A 103 -1.66 -4.79 5.32
C LYS A 103 -2.19 -3.58 4.54
N GLY A 104 -1.55 -3.19 3.43
CA GLY A 104 -1.92 -1.97 2.71
C GLY A 104 -1.76 -0.68 3.54
N ASN A 105 -0.95 -0.70 4.59
CA ASN A 105 -0.91 0.35 5.62
C ASN A 105 0.00 1.55 5.27
N LEU A 106 0.37 1.76 3.99
CA LEU A 106 1.39 2.77 3.64
C LEU A 106 0.96 4.17 4.09
N CYS A 107 -0.25 4.61 3.75
CA CYS A 107 -0.74 5.94 4.14
C CYS A 107 -0.97 6.09 5.65
N GLU A 108 -1.11 4.99 6.39
CA GLU A 108 -1.25 5.02 7.85
C GLU A 108 0.09 5.32 8.52
N VAL A 109 1.17 4.67 8.05
CA VAL A 109 2.50 4.81 8.64
C VAL A 109 3.31 5.95 8.01
N LEU A 110 3.01 6.30 6.76
CA LEU A 110 3.68 7.32 5.95
C LEU A 110 2.64 8.16 5.17
N PRO A 111 1.90 9.05 5.85
CA PRO A 111 0.94 9.91 5.21
C PRO A 111 1.56 10.76 4.09
N GLY A 112 0.89 10.83 2.93
CA GLY A 112 1.35 11.61 1.79
C GLY A 112 2.57 11.02 1.06
N LYS A 113 2.87 9.73 1.24
CA LYS A 113 3.96 9.04 0.51
C LYS A 113 3.45 7.99 -0.46
N ALA A 114 4.21 7.78 -1.53
CA ALA A 114 4.01 6.71 -2.52
C ALA A 114 5.30 5.93 -2.75
N ILE A 115 5.19 4.67 -3.22
CA ILE A 115 6.35 3.83 -3.45
C ILE A 115 7.02 4.17 -4.78
N GLY A 116 8.33 4.39 -4.79
CA GLY A 116 9.10 4.60 -6.02
C GLY A 116 10.58 4.82 -5.80
N GLY A 117 11.34 4.75 -6.90
CA GLY A 117 12.79 4.95 -6.92
C GLY A 117 13.60 3.65 -6.79
N ASP A 118 12.94 2.51 -6.61
CA ASP A 118 13.62 1.20 -6.65
C ASP A 118 14.10 0.87 -8.07
N LYS A 119 15.23 0.16 -8.17
CA LYS A 119 15.77 -0.32 -9.45
C LYS A 119 14.81 -1.31 -10.11
N PHE A 120 14.46 -1.06 -11.37
CA PHE A 120 13.74 -2.01 -12.22
C PHE A 120 14.72 -2.84 -13.04
N GLY A 121 14.62 -4.17 -12.94
CA GLY A 121 15.63 -5.07 -13.49
C GLY A 121 15.51 -5.39 -14.99
N ASN A 122 14.39 -5.05 -15.64
CA ASN A 122 14.08 -5.45 -17.03
C ASN A 122 14.38 -6.93 -17.36
N ARG A 123 14.12 -7.85 -16.41
CA ARG A 123 14.50 -9.27 -16.53
C ARG A 123 13.81 -9.99 -17.69
N GLU A 124 12.64 -9.50 -18.07
CA GLU A 124 11.83 -10.05 -19.16
C GLU A 124 12.14 -9.38 -20.52
N GLY A 125 13.09 -8.43 -20.57
CA GLY A 125 13.55 -7.81 -21.82
C GLY A 125 12.47 -7.04 -22.58
N ARG A 126 11.46 -6.51 -21.89
CA ARG A 126 10.34 -5.79 -22.52
C ARG A 126 10.64 -4.32 -22.80
N LEU A 127 11.72 -3.80 -22.23
CA LEU A 127 12.27 -2.48 -22.50
C LEU A 127 13.63 -2.61 -23.19
N PRO A 128 14.14 -1.56 -23.87
CA PRO A 128 15.47 -1.58 -24.48
C PRO A 128 16.58 -1.94 -23.49
N ASP A 129 17.58 -2.70 -23.95
CA ASP A 129 18.76 -3.06 -23.16
C ASP A 129 19.76 -1.92 -23.05
N GLY A 130 20.73 -2.05 -22.13
CA GLY A 130 21.82 -1.10 -21.93
C GLY A 130 21.49 0.06 -20.97
N GLU A 131 20.22 0.22 -20.61
CA GLU A 131 19.74 1.29 -19.74
C GLU A 131 19.62 0.87 -18.27
N LYS A 132 19.72 1.86 -17.38
CA LYS A 132 19.39 1.70 -15.96
C LYS A 132 17.98 2.21 -15.72
N TYR A 133 17.08 1.30 -15.36
CA TYR A 133 15.69 1.61 -15.10
C TYR A 133 15.37 1.68 -13.60
N PHE A 134 14.40 2.54 -13.28
CA PHE A 134 13.79 2.70 -11.97
C PHE A 134 12.26 2.62 -12.11
N GLU A 135 11.57 2.24 -11.05
CA GLU A 135 10.10 2.15 -11.03
C GLU A 135 9.47 3.11 -10.01
N ALA A 136 8.26 3.59 -10.30
CA ALA A 136 7.43 4.31 -9.35
C ALA A 136 5.95 4.01 -9.54
N ASP A 137 5.20 3.95 -8.44
CA ASP A 137 3.74 3.81 -8.43
C ASP A 137 3.08 5.08 -8.94
N VAL A 138 2.08 4.94 -9.78
CA VAL A 138 1.19 6.05 -10.21
C VAL A 138 -0.26 5.66 -9.98
N ASN A 139 -1.16 6.64 -9.98
CA ASN A 139 -2.59 6.48 -9.71
C ASN A 139 -2.86 5.78 -8.35
N TYR A 140 -2.08 6.10 -7.30
CA TYR A 140 -2.15 5.43 -6.00
C TYR A 140 -3.18 6.08 -5.08
N HIS A 141 -4.11 5.29 -4.53
CA HIS A 141 -5.27 5.78 -3.78
C HIS A 141 -5.27 5.34 -2.30
N CYS A 142 -4.09 5.22 -1.67
CA CYS A 142 -3.93 4.58 -0.36
C CYS A 142 -4.36 3.10 -0.32
N GLY A 143 -4.13 2.43 0.81
CA GLY A 143 -4.40 0.99 0.93
C GLY A 143 -3.38 0.14 0.16
N GLY A 144 -3.87 -0.92 -0.47
CA GLY A 144 -3.05 -1.79 -1.33
C GLY A 144 -2.51 -1.05 -2.56
N ARG A 145 -1.30 -1.40 -3.00
CA ARG A 145 -0.73 -0.88 -4.24
C ARG A 145 -1.50 -1.44 -5.45
N ASN A 146 -1.73 -0.61 -6.46
CA ASN A 146 -2.42 -0.97 -7.71
C ASN A 146 -1.46 -1.65 -8.73
N ALA A 147 -1.87 -1.74 -9.99
CA ALA A 147 -1.08 -2.30 -11.10
C ALA A 147 -0.18 -1.29 -11.83
N ASP A 148 -0.39 0.00 -11.59
CA ASP A 148 0.07 1.06 -12.47
C ASP A 148 1.43 1.58 -12.04
N ARG A 149 2.38 1.59 -12.96
CA ARG A 149 3.77 2.00 -12.69
C ARG A 149 4.30 2.79 -13.86
N ILE A 150 5.14 3.77 -13.57
CA ILE A 150 6.11 4.26 -14.54
C ILE A 150 7.43 3.52 -14.37
N ILE A 151 8.09 3.26 -15.49
CA ILE A 151 9.49 2.84 -15.55
C ILE A 151 10.26 3.96 -16.24
N PHE A 152 11.34 4.42 -15.62
CA PHE A 152 12.08 5.56 -16.15
C PHE A 152 13.60 5.37 -16.08
N THR A 153 14.33 6.08 -16.94
CA THR A 153 15.80 6.12 -16.94
C THR A 153 16.30 7.40 -16.29
N GLY A 154 17.59 7.43 -15.93
CA GLY A 154 18.24 8.66 -15.44
C GLY A 154 18.32 9.79 -16.48
N ASN A 155 18.05 9.49 -17.75
CA ASN A 155 18.03 10.46 -18.84
C ASN A 155 16.63 11.02 -19.12
N GLY A 156 15.60 10.59 -18.36
CA GLY A 156 14.25 11.12 -18.48
C GLY A 156 13.33 10.38 -19.47
N ASP A 157 13.76 9.25 -20.06
CA ASP A 157 12.83 8.36 -20.78
C ASP A 157 11.83 7.77 -19.78
N VAL A 158 10.55 7.72 -20.16
CA VAL A 158 9.48 7.20 -19.31
C VAL A 158 8.60 6.23 -20.10
N TYR A 159 8.26 5.12 -19.46
CA TYR A 159 7.35 4.10 -19.96
C TYR A 159 6.26 3.85 -18.91
N LEU A 160 5.01 3.71 -19.34
CA LEU A 160 3.87 3.43 -18.48
C LEU A 160 3.44 1.98 -18.62
N THR A 161 3.13 1.32 -17.50
CA THR A 161 2.43 0.04 -17.47
C THR A 161 1.18 0.17 -16.60
N LYS A 162 0.06 -0.37 -17.08
CA LYS A 162 -1.23 -0.44 -16.35
C LYS A 162 -1.66 -1.87 -16.03
N ASN A 163 -0.73 -2.82 -16.15
CA ASN A 163 -1.04 -4.24 -16.10
C ASN A 163 0.04 -5.07 -15.39
N HIS A 164 0.66 -4.50 -14.36
CA HIS A 164 1.72 -5.15 -13.58
C HIS A 164 2.88 -5.64 -14.47
N TYR A 165 3.48 -4.74 -15.24
CA TYR A 165 4.70 -4.99 -16.03
C TYR A 165 4.55 -5.96 -17.21
N LYS A 166 3.31 -6.32 -17.61
CA LYS A 166 3.07 -7.21 -18.77
C LYS A 166 3.33 -6.51 -20.11
N SER A 167 3.01 -5.22 -20.21
CA SER A 167 3.33 -4.39 -21.37
C SER A 167 3.67 -2.96 -20.93
N PHE A 168 4.37 -2.25 -21.82
CA PHE A 168 4.84 -0.90 -21.60
C PHE A 168 4.48 -0.01 -22.79
N GLU A 169 4.05 1.21 -22.50
CA GLU A 169 3.80 2.25 -23.49
C GLU A 169 4.82 3.37 -23.27
N LYS A 170 5.59 3.74 -24.30
CA LYS A 170 6.50 4.88 -24.20
C LYS A 170 5.68 6.17 -24.11
N GLN A 171 6.01 7.03 -23.15
CA GLN A 171 5.28 8.26 -22.86
C GLN A 171 5.98 9.49 -23.41
#